data_AF-A0A7R9LNI9-F1
#
_entry.id   AF-A0A7R9LNI9-F1
#
_cell.length_a   1.000
_cell.length_b   1.000
_cell.length_c   1.000
_cell.angle_alpha   90.00
_cell.angle_beta   90.00
_cell.angle_gamma   90.00
#
_symmetry.space_group_name_H-M   'P 1'
#
loop_
_entity.id
_entity.type
_entity.pdbx_description
1 polymer ?
#
loop_
_entity_poly.entity_id
_entity_poly.type
_entity_poly.pdbx_seq_one_letter_code
_entity_poly.pdbx_strand_id
1 'polypeptide(L)'
;MKSQIIFRKFSGHTGLPFPLCLLKLCHKIQSDYEKCLINYKSTKTKYEDIWLHLPKKTENNANINSKIEKQFIEIKRKYEKLCQKLHVLHNDYCLVTTEAKQYENDFRVLLIPTLISYHESILMDSGDKWNNVLMKFVDKTDITQERYRRLQNKLKVSVENIIRSNIYGNLKGKLAKPVVQKINISFNDKLLDDFVGALKPNQLIIDTELELQQMLSKSQIEIRDKHQLQKQYDLEMRALLPLSEDNANAKMGIRTRKRAIDIIKKDLVYIESEHERTHHIWERVDMCLLKMAGLQYKTGTKLFRIL
;
A
#
# COMPACT_ATOMS: atom_id res chain seq x y z
N MET A 1 30.70 6.62 62.38
CA MET A 1 31.40 7.72 61.65
C MET A 1 32.82 7.37 61.18
N LYS A 2 33.65 6.58 61.88
CA LYS A 2 35.01 6.24 61.37
C LYS A 2 35.04 5.29 60.15
N SER A 3 34.07 4.38 60.00
CA SER A 3 33.96 3.49 58.81
C SER A 3 33.75 4.26 57.49
N GLN A 4 32.80 5.20 57.47
CA GLN A 4 32.56 6.09 56.31
C GLN A 4 33.78 6.97 55.95
N ILE A 5 34.67 7.25 56.90
CA ILE A 5 35.89 8.05 56.69
C ILE A 5 37.02 7.22 56.04
N ILE A 6 37.13 5.93 56.35
CA ILE A 6 38.13 5.04 55.75
C ILE A 6 37.86 4.88 54.25
N PHE A 7 36.58 4.84 53.86
CA PHE A 7 36.19 4.55 52.47
C PHE A 7 36.22 5.76 51.52
N ARG A 8 35.82 6.97 51.99
CA ARG A 8 35.95 8.21 51.19
C ARG A 8 37.40 8.50 50.77
N LYS A 9 38.38 8.02 51.54
CA LYS A 9 39.81 8.12 51.19
C LYS A 9 40.24 7.15 50.08
N PHE A 10 39.54 6.02 49.90
CA PHE A 10 39.91 4.98 48.93
C PHE A 10 39.14 5.05 47.61
N SER A 11 37.87 5.52 47.63
CA SER A 11 37.00 5.54 46.45
C SER A 11 37.32 6.65 45.44
N GLY A 12 38.05 7.70 45.84
CA GLY A 12 38.34 8.85 44.98
C GLY A 12 39.37 8.62 43.87
N HIS A 13 40.10 7.49 43.88
CA HIS A 13 41.33 7.37 43.07
C HIS A 13 41.34 6.26 42.00
N THR A 14 40.35 5.37 41.93
CA THR A 14 40.52 4.11 41.17
C THR A 14 39.54 3.88 40.02
N GLY A 15 38.50 4.70 39.84
CA GLY A 15 37.53 4.56 38.74
C GLY A 15 36.78 3.22 38.67
N LEU A 16 36.93 2.37 39.70
CA LEU A 16 36.39 1.02 39.74
C LEU A 16 34.99 0.99 40.39
N PRO A 17 34.11 0.06 39.98
CA PRO A 17 32.83 -0.17 40.62
C PRO A 17 32.96 -0.39 42.13
N PHE A 18 32.06 0.20 42.91
CA PHE A 18 32.09 0.16 44.39
C PHE A 18 32.33 -1.25 44.99
N PRO A 19 31.67 -2.34 44.53
CA PRO A 19 31.91 -3.68 45.08
C PRO A 19 33.36 -4.14 44.94
N LEU A 20 34.01 -3.81 43.81
CA LEU A 20 35.39 -4.20 43.52
C LEU A 20 36.39 -3.41 44.36
N CYS A 21 36.09 -2.14 44.64
CA CYS A 21 36.89 -1.32 45.55
C CYS A 21 36.85 -1.87 46.98
N LEU A 22 35.66 -2.26 47.46
CA LEU A 22 35.46 -2.81 48.81
C LEU A 22 36.17 -4.15 48.98
N LEU A 23 36.06 -5.03 47.99
CA LEU A 23 36.76 -6.31 47.99
C LEU A 23 38.28 -6.14 47.99
N LYS A 24 38.82 -5.24 47.17
CA LYS A 24 40.26 -4.92 47.15
C LYS A 24 40.74 -4.37 48.50
N LEU A 25 39.95 -3.51 49.14
CA LEU A 25 40.28 -2.98 50.46
C LEU A 25 40.29 -4.08 51.53
N CYS A 26 39.29 -4.97 51.54
CA CYS A 26 39.24 -6.13 52.42
C CYS A 26 40.52 -6.97 52.31
N HIS A 27 40.91 -7.36 51.09
CA HIS A 27 42.10 -8.18 50.87
C HIS A 27 43.40 -7.47 51.31
N LYS A 28 43.49 -6.16 51.07
CA LYS A 28 44.66 -5.38 51.50
C LYS A 28 44.80 -5.38 53.02
N ILE A 29 43.72 -5.03 53.74
CA ILE A 29 43.73 -4.96 55.21
C ILE A 29 43.94 -6.35 55.80
N GLN A 30 43.36 -7.39 55.21
CA GLN A 30 43.61 -8.78 55.62
C GLN A 30 45.11 -9.13 55.53
N SER A 31 45.75 -8.84 54.39
CA SER A 31 47.18 -9.11 54.20
C SER A 31 48.06 -8.33 55.18
N ASP A 32 47.73 -7.06 55.43
CA ASP A 32 48.46 -6.21 56.38
C ASP A 32 48.29 -6.70 57.83
N TYR A 33 47.08 -7.17 58.18
CA TYR A 33 46.78 -7.78 59.47
C TYR A 33 47.54 -9.10 59.68
N GLU A 34 47.54 -10.00 58.69
CA GLU A 34 48.27 -11.27 58.74
C GLU A 34 49.78 -11.06 58.95
N LYS A 35 50.38 -10.14 58.18
CA LYS A 35 51.80 -9.77 58.34
C LYS A 35 52.07 -9.19 59.72
N CYS A 36 51.21 -8.32 60.23
CA CYS A 36 51.36 -7.73 61.57
C CYS A 36 51.22 -8.78 62.68
N LEU A 37 50.31 -9.73 62.51
CA LEU A 37 50.08 -10.83 63.46
C LEU A 37 51.30 -11.76 63.54
N ILE A 38 51.91 -12.12 62.40
CA ILE A 38 53.14 -12.91 62.36
C ILE A 38 54.27 -12.18 63.09
N ASN A 39 54.46 -10.89 62.81
CA ASN A 39 55.49 -10.07 63.44
C ASN A 39 55.28 -9.92 64.96
N TYR A 40 54.03 -9.75 65.38
CA TYR A 40 53.66 -9.71 66.79
C TYR A 40 53.99 -11.03 67.49
N LYS A 41 53.60 -12.18 66.93
CA LYS A 41 53.93 -13.51 67.48
C LYS A 41 55.44 -13.71 67.62
N SER A 42 56.21 -13.41 66.58
CA SER A 42 57.67 -13.53 66.62
C SER A 42 58.32 -12.63 67.68
N THR A 43 57.85 -11.38 67.81
CA THR A 43 58.40 -10.44 68.81
C THR A 43 57.97 -10.81 70.22
N LYS A 44 56.78 -11.37 70.40
CA LYS A 44 56.29 -11.88 71.68
C LYS A 44 57.19 -13.00 72.20
N THR A 45 57.50 -13.99 71.37
CA THR A 45 58.41 -15.09 71.74
C THR A 45 59.78 -14.55 72.18
N LYS A 46 60.38 -13.64 71.39
CA LYS A 46 61.67 -13.01 71.74
C LYS A 46 61.61 -12.23 73.06
N TYR A 47 60.49 -11.56 73.34
CA TYR A 47 60.28 -10.85 74.59
C TYR A 47 60.19 -11.83 75.78
N GLU A 48 59.44 -12.91 75.64
CA GLU A 48 59.28 -13.96 76.65
C GLU A 48 60.61 -14.67 76.94
N ASP A 49 61.40 -14.99 75.91
CA ASP A 49 62.71 -15.64 76.04
C ASP A 49 63.69 -14.77 76.86
N ILE A 50 63.79 -13.47 76.55
CA ILE A 50 64.69 -12.55 77.27
C ILE A 50 64.18 -12.29 78.69
N TRP A 51 62.86 -12.24 78.87
CA TRP A 51 62.24 -12.08 80.19
C TRP A 51 62.56 -13.27 81.12
N LEU A 52 62.55 -14.50 80.61
CA LEU A 52 62.93 -15.71 81.35
C LEU A 52 64.43 -15.74 81.73
N HIS A 53 65.30 -15.22 80.86
CA HIS A 53 66.75 -15.20 81.05
C HIS A 53 67.29 -13.94 81.73
N LEU A 54 66.42 -13.09 82.28
CA LEU A 54 66.84 -11.89 83.01
C LEU A 54 67.56 -12.29 84.31
N PRO A 55 68.83 -11.89 84.49
CA PRO A 55 69.59 -12.26 85.68
C PRO A 55 68.94 -11.65 86.93
N LYS A 56 68.57 -12.51 87.90
CA LYS A 56 68.21 -12.06 89.25
C LYS A 56 69.44 -11.39 89.86
N LYS A 57 69.30 -10.21 90.48
CA LYS A 57 70.42 -9.43 91.02
C LYS A 57 71.32 -10.29 91.93
N THR A 58 72.48 -10.69 91.42
CA THR A 58 73.60 -11.24 92.21
C THR A 58 74.83 -10.40 91.92
N GLU A 59 75.61 -10.11 92.97
CA GLU A 59 76.50 -8.95 93.08
C GLU A 59 77.69 -8.89 92.10
N ASN A 60 77.99 -9.93 91.33
CA ASN A 60 79.28 -10.05 90.64
C ASN A 60 79.29 -9.82 89.10
N ASN A 61 78.19 -9.42 88.45
CA ASN A 61 78.11 -9.26 86.98
C ASN A 61 77.43 -7.97 86.48
N ALA A 62 77.75 -6.81 87.08
CA ALA A 62 77.11 -5.53 86.76
C ALA A 62 77.17 -5.11 85.28
N ASN A 63 78.25 -5.42 84.55
CA ASN A 63 78.45 -4.96 83.17
C ASN A 63 77.64 -5.79 82.14
N ILE A 64 77.47 -7.09 82.38
CA ILE A 64 76.66 -7.99 81.54
C ILE A 64 75.17 -7.72 81.76
N ASN A 65 74.77 -7.45 83.02
CA ASN A 65 73.40 -7.13 83.38
C ASN A 65 72.90 -5.84 82.69
N SER A 66 73.74 -4.81 82.56
CA SER A 66 73.40 -3.55 81.89
C SER A 66 73.08 -3.70 80.39
N LYS A 67 73.81 -4.59 79.68
CA LYS A 67 73.59 -4.82 78.25
C LYS A 67 72.29 -5.59 77.97
N ILE A 68 72.02 -6.62 78.78
CA ILE A 68 70.78 -7.43 78.68
C ILE A 68 69.56 -6.59 79.06
N GLU A 69 69.67 -5.74 80.07
CA GLU A 69 68.59 -4.84 80.50
C GLU A 69 68.24 -3.78 79.43
N LYS A 70 69.25 -3.20 78.75
CA LYS A 70 69.02 -2.30 77.61
C LYS A 70 68.32 -3.01 76.44
N GLN A 71 68.74 -4.23 76.11
CA GLN A 71 68.11 -5.04 75.06
C GLN A 71 66.65 -5.39 75.41
N PHE A 72 66.38 -5.74 76.67
CA PHE A 72 65.03 -6.02 77.16
C PHE A 72 64.11 -4.79 77.01
N ILE A 73 64.56 -3.60 77.41
CA ILE A 73 63.79 -2.36 77.29
C ILE A 73 63.46 -2.06 75.81
N GLU A 74 64.41 -2.28 74.90
CA GLU A 74 64.19 -2.06 73.47
C GLU A 74 63.15 -3.04 72.89
N ILE A 75 63.25 -4.32 73.25
CA ILE A 75 62.33 -5.37 72.77
C ILE A 75 60.94 -5.20 73.37
N LYS A 76 60.85 -4.81 74.66
CA LYS A 76 59.58 -4.43 75.30
C LYS A 76 58.89 -3.29 74.56
N ARG A 77 59.61 -2.22 74.25
CA ARG A 77 59.06 -1.07 73.51
C ARG A 77 58.63 -1.45 72.09
N LYS A 78 59.36 -2.34 71.40
CA LYS A 78 58.98 -2.87 70.08
C LYS A 78 57.70 -3.72 70.18
N TYR A 79 57.60 -4.58 71.19
CA TYR A 79 56.43 -5.41 71.44
C TYR A 79 55.18 -4.58 71.73
N GLU A 80 55.26 -3.59 72.61
CA GLU A 80 54.14 -2.69 72.95
C GLU A 80 53.64 -1.92 71.71
N LYS A 81 54.55 -1.38 70.89
CA LYS A 81 54.19 -0.71 69.62
C LYS A 81 53.51 -1.66 68.63
N LEU A 82 54.00 -2.89 68.51
CA LEU A 82 53.37 -3.90 67.64
C LEU A 82 52.00 -4.32 68.15
N CYS A 83 51.79 -4.41 69.47
CA CYS A 83 50.50 -4.70 70.08
C CYS A 83 49.47 -3.60 69.76
N GLN A 84 49.85 -2.33 69.93
CA GLN A 84 48.99 -1.19 69.55
C GLN A 84 48.64 -1.21 68.06
N LYS A 85 49.64 -1.43 67.18
CA LYS A 85 49.42 -1.52 65.74
C LYS A 85 48.51 -2.70 65.36
N LEU A 86 48.66 -3.84 66.01
CA LEU A 86 47.82 -5.01 65.79
C LEU A 86 46.37 -4.75 66.18
N HIS A 87 46.13 -4.08 67.32
CA HIS A 87 44.77 -3.73 67.75
C HIS A 87 44.09 -2.77 66.77
N VAL A 88 44.82 -1.78 66.24
CA VAL A 88 44.27 -0.86 65.23
C VAL A 88 43.91 -1.64 63.95
N LEU A 89 44.83 -2.46 63.43
CA LEU A 89 44.58 -3.27 62.23
C LEU A 89 43.45 -4.30 62.44
N HIS A 90 43.33 -4.87 63.64
CA HIS A 90 42.23 -5.77 63.98
C HIS A 90 40.87 -5.06 63.88
N ASN A 91 40.77 -3.88 64.51
CA ASN A 91 39.56 -3.09 64.48
C ASN A 91 39.20 -2.67 63.05
N ASP A 92 40.19 -2.21 62.27
CA ASP A 92 39.99 -1.84 60.87
C ASP A 92 39.52 -3.04 60.04
N TYR A 93 40.10 -4.23 60.26
CA TYR A 93 39.68 -5.45 59.59
C TYR A 93 38.23 -5.83 59.95
N CYS A 94 37.88 -5.89 61.24
CA CYS A 94 36.52 -6.19 61.67
C CYS A 94 35.48 -5.21 61.10
N LEU A 95 35.80 -3.92 61.07
CA LEU A 95 34.92 -2.89 60.52
C LEU A 95 34.70 -3.09 59.02
N VAL A 96 35.78 -3.27 58.26
CA VAL A 96 35.71 -3.43 56.81
C VAL A 96 35.04 -4.75 56.41
N THR A 97 35.26 -5.84 57.13
CA THR A 97 34.54 -7.11 56.90
C THR A 97 33.04 -6.97 57.20
N THR A 98 32.67 -6.25 58.26
CA THR A 98 31.26 -6.00 58.59
C THR A 98 30.57 -5.15 57.52
N GLU A 99 31.24 -4.09 57.06
CA GLU A 99 30.76 -3.24 55.97
C GLU A 99 30.61 -4.02 54.66
N ALA A 100 31.60 -4.85 54.30
CA ALA A 100 31.54 -5.71 53.12
C ALA A 100 30.38 -6.71 53.18
N LYS A 101 30.15 -7.34 54.34
CA LYS A 101 29.04 -8.28 54.53
C LYS A 101 27.68 -7.58 54.42
N GLN A 102 27.54 -6.40 55.03
CA GLN A 102 26.31 -5.62 54.95
C GLN A 102 26.04 -5.17 53.51
N TYR A 103 27.04 -4.64 52.83
CA TYR A 103 26.89 -4.22 51.44
C TYR A 103 26.53 -5.39 50.52
N GLU A 104 27.15 -6.56 50.71
CA GLU A 104 26.84 -7.75 49.90
C GLU A 104 25.38 -8.19 50.07
N ASN A 105 24.90 -8.19 51.32
CA ASN A 105 23.50 -8.46 51.63
C ASN A 105 22.57 -7.44 50.97
N ASP A 106 22.84 -6.13 51.15
CA ASP A 106 22.03 -5.07 50.57
C ASP A 106 22.05 -5.11 49.04
N PHE A 107 23.20 -5.46 48.45
CA PHE A 107 23.34 -5.62 47.01
C PHE A 107 22.45 -6.73 46.45
N ARG A 108 22.41 -7.89 47.11
CA ARG A 108 21.59 -9.04 46.68
C ARG A 108 20.11 -8.88 46.98
N VAL A 109 19.77 -8.36 48.16
CA VAL A 109 18.40 -8.36 48.67
C VAL A 109 17.65 -7.09 48.24
N LEU A 110 18.35 -5.97 48.10
CA LEU A 110 17.73 -4.68 47.78
C LEU A 110 18.10 -4.19 46.39
N LEU A 111 19.38 -3.98 46.09
CA LEU A 111 19.78 -3.28 44.85
C LEU A 111 19.45 -4.09 43.59
N ILE A 112 19.86 -5.37 43.52
CA ILE A 112 19.60 -6.20 42.33
C ILE A 112 18.09 -6.35 42.07
N PRO A 113 17.25 -6.76 43.04
CA PRO A 113 15.83 -6.91 42.79
C PRO A 113 15.16 -5.60 42.39
N THR A 114 15.54 -4.48 43.01
CA THR A 114 15.01 -3.16 42.64
C THR A 114 15.39 -2.78 41.21
N LEU A 115 16.63 -3.04 40.80
CA LEU A 115 17.11 -2.78 39.45
C LEU A 115 16.36 -3.64 38.42
N ILE A 116 16.16 -4.93 38.72
CA ILE A 116 15.40 -5.85 37.86
C ILE A 116 13.96 -5.37 37.72
N SER A 117 13.27 -5.06 38.82
CA SER A 117 11.88 -4.59 38.80
C SER A 117 11.73 -3.26 38.03
N TYR A 118 12.69 -2.35 38.17
CA TYR A 118 12.73 -1.13 37.38
C TYR A 118 12.89 -1.42 35.88
N HIS A 119 13.80 -2.34 35.52
CA HIS A 119 13.97 -2.76 34.12
C HIS A 119 12.72 -3.43 33.55
N GLU A 120 12.07 -4.30 34.32
CA GLU A 120 10.79 -4.92 33.94
C GLU A 120 9.72 -3.86 33.69
N SER A 121 9.61 -2.85 34.55
CA SER A 121 8.67 -1.74 34.37
C SER A 121 8.91 -0.97 33.07
N ILE A 122 10.17 -0.71 32.71
CA ILE A 122 10.51 -0.05 31.44
C ILE A 122 10.13 -0.93 30.24
N LEU A 123 10.40 -2.22 30.33
CA LEU A 123 10.10 -3.16 29.25
C LEU A 123 8.60 -3.31 29.03
N MET A 124 7.81 -3.34 30.09
CA MET A 124 6.35 -3.37 30.02
C MET A 124 5.79 -2.10 29.36
N ASP A 125 6.25 -0.91 29.78
CA ASP A 125 5.85 0.37 29.17
C ASP A 125 6.24 0.44 27.68
N SER A 126 7.41 -0.10 27.31
CA SER A 126 7.81 -0.25 25.91
C SER A 126 6.86 -1.17 25.15
N GLY A 127 6.47 -2.31 25.75
CA GLY A 127 5.49 -3.24 25.19
C GLY A 127 4.14 -2.56 24.90
N ASP A 128 3.63 -1.78 25.86
CA ASP A 128 2.38 -1.03 25.70
C ASP A 128 2.47 0.03 24.60
N LYS A 129 3.60 0.73 24.50
CA LYS A 129 3.86 1.69 23.41
C LYS A 129 3.83 1.00 22.05
N TRP A 130 4.51 -0.14 21.90
CA TRP A 130 4.51 -0.89 20.65
C TRP A 130 3.12 -1.43 20.32
N ASN A 131 2.39 -1.95 21.30
CA ASN A 131 1.01 -2.40 21.11
C ASN A 131 0.12 -1.27 20.58
N ASN A 132 0.21 -0.08 21.18
CA ASN A 132 -0.54 1.09 20.73
C ASN A 132 -0.20 1.51 19.30
N VAL A 133 1.09 1.47 18.92
CA VAL A 133 1.53 1.78 17.54
C VAL A 133 0.98 0.75 16.56
N LEU A 134 1.08 -0.54 16.88
CA LEU A 134 0.61 -1.63 16.03
C LEU A 134 -0.90 -1.62 15.87
N MET A 135 -1.67 -1.37 16.94
CA MET A 135 -3.12 -1.22 16.87
C MET A 135 -3.50 -0.04 15.96
N LYS A 136 -2.84 1.11 16.09
CA LYS A 136 -3.05 2.23 15.16
C LYS A 136 -2.72 1.87 13.71
N PHE A 137 -1.69 1.06 13.49
CA PHE A 137 -1.33 0.59 12.15
C PHE A 137 -2.43 -0.31 11.57
N VAL A 138 -2.95 -1.26 12.36
CA VAL A 138 -4.07 -2.12 11.97
C VAL A 138 -5.30 -1.28 11.64
N ASP A 139 -5.67 -0.34 12.51
CA ASP A 139 -6.82 0.56 12.29
C ASP A 139 -6.69 1.40 11.02
N LYS A 140 -5.47 1.76 10.62
CA LYS A 140 -5.24 2.57 9.41
C LYS A 140 -5.18 1.71 8.14
N THR A 141 -4.70 0.48 8.24
CA THR A 141 -4.57 -0.46 7.11
C THR A 141 -5.81 -1.32 6.89
N ASP A 142 -6.76 -1.31 7.83
CA ASP A 142 -8.03 -2.00 7.68
C ASP A 142 -8.90 -1.40 6.56
N ILE A 143 -8.91 -2.09 5.42
CA ILE A 143 -9.73 -1.79 4.24
C ILE A 143 -11.17 -2.32 4.36
N THR A 144 -11.47 -3.14 5.37
CA THR A 144 -12.82 -3.67 5.62
C THR A 144 -13.72 -2.65 6.31
N GLN A 145 -13.14 -1.54 6.76
CA GLN A 145 -13.88 -0.45 7.39
C GLN A 145 -15.03 0.08 6.52
N GLU A 146 -16.08 0.50 7.23
CA GLU A 146 -17.31 1.03 6.64
C GLU A 146 -17.07 2.15 5.62
N ARG A 147 -16.03 2.97 5.82
CA ARG A 147 -15.68 4.06 4.88
C ARG A 147 -15.40 3.56 3.47
N TYR A 148 -14.68 2.44 3.34
CA TYR A 148 -14.35 1.86 2.04
C TYR A 148 -15.57 1.20 1.42
N ARG A 149 -16.38 0.52 2.22
CA ARG A 149 -17.67 -0.05 1.78
C ARG A 149 -18.61 1.02 1.25
N ARG A 150 -18.73 2.16 1.94
CA ARG A 150 -19.53 3.31 1.49
C ARG A 150 -19.02 3.88 0.18
N LEU A 151 -17.70 4.03 0.02
CA LEU A 151 -17.11 4.52 -1.22
C LEU A 151 -17.41 3.56 -2.39
N GLN A 152 -17.23 2.26 -2.17
CA GLN A 152 -17.53 1.23 -3.16
C GLN A 152 -19.01 1.23 -3.55
N ASN A 153 -19.92 1.38 -2.58
CA ASN A 153 -21.35 1.49 -2.85
C ASN A 153 -21.70 2.74 -3.65
N LYS A 154 -21.11 3.90 -3.34
CA LYS A 154 -21.28 5.12 -4.14
C LYS A 154 -20.82 4.92 -5.58
N LEU A 155 -19.67 4.26 -5.77
CA LEU A 155 -19.17 3.94 -7.10
C LEU A 155 -20.13 3.02 -7.85
N LYS A 156 -20.62 1.96 -7.20
CA LYS A 156 -21.61 1.04 -7.78
C LYS A 156 -22.88 1.77 -8.23
N VAL A 157 -23.45 2.61 -7.37
CA VAL A 157 -24.63 3.43 -7.70
C VAL A 157 -24.34 4.37 -8.86
N SER A 158 -23.18 5.03 -8.89
CA SER A 158 -22.79 5.89 -10.01
C SER A 158 -22.68 5.14 -11.33
N VAL A 159 -22.16 3.90 -11.32
CA VAL A 159 -22.07 3.05 -12.50
C VAL A 159 -23.45 2.57 -12.95
N GLU A 160 -24.31 2.15 -12.01
CA GLU A 160 -25.69 1.75 -12.29
C GLU A 160 -26.51 2.91 -12.87
N ASN A 161 -26.25 4.14 -12.43
CA ASN A 161 -26.88 5.36 -12.93
C ASN A 161 -26.40 5.78 -14.33
N ILE A 162 -25.41 5.09 -14.93
CA ILE A 162 -25.01 5.32 -16.34
C ILE A 162 -26.11 4.76 -17.25
N ILE A 163 -27.19 5.51 -17.39
CA ILE A 163 -28.29 5.20 -18.29
C ILE A 163 -27.90 5.64 -19.69
N ARG A 164 -27.62 4.67 -20.57
CA ARG A 164 -27.27 4.90 -21.99
C ARG A 164 -28.28 5.80 -22.72
N SER A 165 -29.58 5.76 -22.37
CA SER A 165 -30.59 6.60 -23.02
C SER A 165 -30.48 8.09 -22.68
N ASN A 166 -29.95 8.46 -21.50
CA ASN A 166 -29.82 9.86 -21.09
C ASN A 166 -28.65 10.56 -21.82
N ILE A 167 -27.54 9.85 -22.03
CA ILE A 167 -26.33 10.38 -22.71
C ILE A 167 -26.67 10.84 -24.14
N TYR A 168 -27.45 10.05 -24.88
CA TYR A 168 -27.82 10.37 -26.26
C TYR A 168 -29.10 11.22 -26.38
N GLY A 169 -29.94 11.30 -25.35
CA GLY A 169 -31.12 12.16 -25.32
C GLY A 169 -30.75 13.65 -25.41
N ASN A 170 -29.74 14.05 -24.63
CA ASN A 170 -29.25 15.43 -24.63
C ASN A 170 -28.50 15.77 -25.94
N LEU A 171 -27.86 14.79 -26.58
CA LEU A 171 -27.24 14.94 -27.90
C LEU A 171 -28.28 15.11 -29.02
N LYS A 172 -29.34 14.30 -29.04
CA LYS A 172 -30.42 14.42 -30.04
C LYS A 172 -31.10 15.79 -29.97
N GLY A 173 -31.35 16.32 -28.77
CA GLY A 173 -31.92 17.66 -28.61
C GLY A 173 -31.02 18.78 -29.16
N LYS A 174 -29.69 18.65 -29.03
CA LYS A 174 -28.72 19.61 -29.55
C LYS A 174 -28.46 19.48 -31.06
N LEU A 175 -28.55 18.25 -31.60
CA LEU A 175 -28.36 17.97 -33.04
C LEU A 175 -29.64 18.09 -33.87
N ALA A 176 -30.82 18.13 -33.25
CA ALA A 176 -32.11 18.38 -33.90
C ALA A 176 -32.27 19.85 -34.35
N LYS A 177 -31.23 20.42 -34.97
CA LYS A 177 -31.37 21.61 -35.80
C LYS A 177 -32.24 21.26 -37.01
N PRO A 178 -33.02 22.23 -37.54
CA PRO A 178 -34.21 21.94 -38.34
C PRO A 178 -33.84 21.14 -39.59
N VAL A 179 -34.69 20.14 -39.87
CA VAL A 179 -34.78 19.41 -41.14
C VAL A 179 -34.44 20.38 -42.28
N VAL A 180 -33.39 20.07 -43.04
CA VAL A 180 -32.91 20.87 -44.17
C VAL A 180 -34.12 21.34 -44.96
N GLN A 181 -34.27 22.65 -45.14
CA GLN A 181 -35.43 23.23 -45.80
C GLN A 181 -35.64 22.57 -47.16
N LYS A 182 -36.87 22.15 -47.44
CA LYS A 182 -37.22 21.44 -48.69
C LYS A 182 -36.85 22.33 -49.89
N ILE A 183 -35.90 21.87 -50.69
CA ILE A 183 -35.55 22.51 -51.96
C ILE A 183 -36.63 22.10 -52.97
N ASN A 184 -37.44 23.06 -53.42
CA ASN A 184 -38.40 22.83 -54.50
C ASN A 184 -37.67 22.90 -55.83
N ILE A 185 -37.51 21.75 -56.49
CA ILE A 185 -36.96 21.65 -57.84
C ILE A 185 -38.14 21.61 -58.81
N SER A 186 -38.24 22.59 -59.71
CA SER A 186 -39.23 22.64 -60.80
C SER A 186 -38.53 22.83 -62.13
N PHE A 187 -39.17 22.41 -63.23
CA PHE A 187 -38.67 22.71 -64.58
C PHE A 187 -38.62 24.23 -64.79
N ASN A 188 -37.53 24.73 -65.36
CA ASN A 188 -37.37 26.16 -65.63
C ASN A 188 -38.04 26.49 -66.97
N ASP A 189 -39.25 27.02 -66.91
CA ASP A 189 -40.08 27.30 -68.09
C ASP A 189 -39.41 28.27 -69.07
N LYS A 190 -38.50 29.14 -68.59
CA LYS A 190 -37.73 30.09 -69.41
C LYS A 190 -36.78 29.45 -70.42
N LEU A 191 -36.48 28.16 -70.29
CA LEU A 191 -35.63 27.42 -71.24
C LEU A 191 -36.33 27.15 -72.59
N LEU A 192 -37.66 27.27 -72.65
CA LEU A 192 -38.47 26.98 -73.84
C LEU A 192 -39.10 28.24 -74.46
N ASP A 193 -38.84 29.44 -73.95
CA ASP A 193 -39.49 30.69 -74.38
C ASP A 193 -39.22 31.01 -75.87
N ASP A 194 -38.06 30.65 -76.41
CA ASP A 194 -37.67 30.91 -77.82
C ASP A 194 -37.81 29.66 -78.74
N PHE A 195 -38.31 28.53 -78.22
CA PHE A 195 -38.38 27.28 -78.97
C PHE A 195 -39.78 27.06 -79.61
N VAL A 196 -39.83 27.04 -80.94
CA VAL A 196 -41.05 26.69 -81.69
C VAL A 196 -40.97 25.23 -82.14
N GLY A 197 -41.55 24.31 -81.35
CA GLY A 197 -41.64 22.89 -81.68
C GLY A 197 -42.56 22.12 -80.72
N ALA A 198 -42.57 20.78 -80.81
CA ALA A 198 -43.47 19.92 -80.03
C ALA A 198 -43.09 19.75 -78.54
N LEU A 199 -41.98 20.33 -78.10
CA LEU A 199 -41.49 20.26 -76.72
C LEU A 199 -42.33 21.17 -75.82
N LYS A 200 -42.91 20.60 -74.76
CA LYS A 200 -43.67 21.34 -73.76
C LYS A 200 -43.00 21.20 -72.38
N PRO A 201 -43.03 22.24 -71.53
CA PRO A 201 -42.51 22.17 -70.18
C PRO A 201 -43.12 20.98 -69.42
N ASN A 202 -42.29 20.25 -68.66
CA ASN A 202 -42.70 19.06 -67.89
C ASN A 202 -43.28 17.89 -68.72
N GLN A 203 -43.08 17.83 -70.05
CA GLN A 203 -43.52 16.71 -70.90
C GLN A 203 -42.32 15.95 -71.50
N LEU A 204 -42.40 14.62 -71.53
CA LEU A 204 -41.36 13.73 -72.04
C LEU A 204 -41.61 13.39 -73.52
N ILE A 205 -40.55 13.32 -74.32
CA ILE A 205 -40.50 12.69 -75.65
C ILE A 205 -39.53 11.51 -75.52
N ILE A 206 -39.95 10.31 -75.94
CA ILE A 206 -39.25 9.06 -75.64
C ILE A 206 -38.61 8.52 -76.92
N ASP A 207 -37.27 8.52 -76.97
CA ASP A 207 -36.48 7.86 -78.03
C ASP A 207 -35.74 6.60 -77.52
N THR A 208 -35.72 6.33 -76.20
CA THR A 208 -34.98 5.20 -75.59
C THR A 208 -35.76 4.56 -74.43
N GLU A 209 -36.23 3.33 -74.62
CA GLU A 209 -37.15 2.62 -73.71
C GLU A 209 -36.46 1.53 -72.86
N LEU A 210 -35.33 1.00 -73.33
CA LEU A 210 -34.83 -0.31 -72.87
C LEU A 210 -34.02 -0.29 -71.56
N GLU A 211 -33.43 0.84 -71.19
CA GLU A 211 -32.50 0.92 -70.04
C GLU A 211 -33.21 1.02 -68.67
N LEU A 212 -34.38 1.69 -68.62
CA LEU A 212 -35.09 1.95 -67.36
C LEU A 212 -35.78 0.71 -66.77
N GLN A 213 -36.36 -0.16 -67.60
CA GLN A 213 -36.95 -1.44 -67.14
C GLN A 213 -35.89 -2.37 -66.55
N GLN A 214 -34.70 -2.39 -67.17
CA GLN A 214 -33.57 -3.19 -66.68
C GLN A 214 -33.05 -2.64 -65.34
N MET A 215 -33.04 -1.32 -65.15
CA MET A 215 -32.67 -0.71 -63.85
C MET A 215 -33.71 -1.01 -62.75
N LEU A 216 -35.01 -0.95 -63.05
CA LEU A 216 -36.06 -1.26 -62.09
C LEU A 216 -36.01 -2.72 -61.61
N SER A 217 -35.87 -3.66 -62.54
CA SER A 217 -35.78 -5.09 -62.21
C SER A 217 -34.54 -5.42 -61.38
N LYS A 218 -33.38 -4.83 -61.71
CA LYS A 218 -32.15 -4.96 -60.90
C LYS A 218 -32.32 -4.44 -59.48
N SER A 219 -32.91 -3.24 -59.33
CA SER A 219 -33.15 -2.62 -58.02
C SER A 219 -34.12 -3.44 -57.16
N GLN A 220 -35.17 -4.04 -57.75
CA GLN A 220 -36.11 -4.91 -57.03
C GLN A 220 -35.47 -6.20 -56.50
N ILE A 221 -34.56 -6.80 -57.28
CA ILE A 221 -33.82 -7.99 -56.87
C ILE A 221 -32.89 -7.63 -55.70
N GLU A 222 -32.17 -6.52 -55.81
CA GLU A 222 -31.25 -6.08 -54.75
C GLU A 222 -31.98 -5.76 -53.42
N ILE A 223 -33.14 -5.12 -53.48
CA ILE A 223 -34.01 -4.89 -52.30
C ILE A 223 -34.38 -6.22 -51.65
N ARG A 224 -34.84 -7.19 -52.46
CA ARG A 224 -35.24 -8.52 -51.96
C ARG A 224 -34.08 -9.25 -51.28
N ASP A 225 -32.90 -9.25 -51.89
CA ASP A 225 -31.71 -9.91 -51.37
C ASP A 225 -31.25 -9.29 -50.04
N LYS A 226 -31.29 -7.96 -49.95
CA LYS A 226 -30.94 -7.23 -48.71
C LYS A 226 -31.97 -7.46 -47.60
N HIS A 227 -33.26 -7.51 -47.90
CA HIS A 227 -34.31 -7.88 -46.92
C HIS A 227 -34.14 -9.32 -46.42
N GLN A 228 -33.78 -10.24 -47.30
CA GLN A 228 -33.49 -11.62 -46.92
C GLN A 228 -32.25 -11.72 -46.01
N LEU A 229 -31.19 -10.99 -46.33
CA LEU A 229 -29.98 -10.93 -45.51
C LEU A 229 -30.25 -10.29 -44.14
N GLN A 230 -31.07 -9.24 -44.07
CA GLN A 230 -31.50 -8.66 -42.80
C GLN A 230 -32.21 -9.70 -41.93
N LYS A 231 -33.16 -10.44 -42.52
CA LYS A 231 -33.93 -11.49 -41.82
C LYS A 231 -33.02 -12.59 -41.26
N GLN A 232 -31.97 -12.97 -42.00
CA GLN A 232 -30.98 -13.94 -41.52
C GLN A 232 -30.23 -13.43 -40.29
N TYR A 233 -29.69 -12.21 -40.34
CA TYR A 233 -29.00 -11.63 -39.18
C TYR A 233 -29.91 -11.42 -37.97
N ASP A 234 -31.19 -11.08 -38.18
CA ASP A 234 -32.18 -10.96 -37.11
C ASP A 234 -32.44 -12.31 -36.42
N LEU A 235 -32.53 -13.41 -37.20
CA LEU A 235 -32.70 -14.76 -36.66
C LEU A 235 -31.47 -15.22 -35.88
N GLU A 236 -30.26 -15.01 -36.43
CA GLU A 236 -29.01 -15.33 -35.73
C GLU A 236 -28.86 -14.52 -34.44
N MET A 237 -29.23 -13.24 -34.45
CA MET A 237 -29.20 -12.40 -33.26
C MET A 237 -30.17 -12.93 -32.19
N ARG A 238 -31.40 -13.31 -32.57
CA ARG A 238 -32.38 -13.90 -31.64
C ARG A 238 -31.92 -15.24 -31.06
N ALA A 239 -31.27 -16.08 -31.85
CA ALA A 239 -30.71 -17.35 -31.39
C ALA A 239 -29.63 -17.17 -30.32
N LEU A 240 -28.92 -16.04 -30.33
CA LEU A 240 -27.87 -15.72 -29.35
C LEU A 240 -28.38 -15.06 -28.07
N LEU A 241 -29.61 -14.52 -28.05
CA LEU A 241 -30.21 -13.88 -26.88
C LEU A 241 -30.25 -14.77 -25.62
N PRO A 242 -30.74 -16.03 -25.68
CA PRO A 242 -30.80 -16.88 -24.49
C PRO A 242 -29.42 -17.29 -23.95
N LEU A 243 -28.38 -17.27 -24.80
CA LEU A 243 -27.00 -17.56 -24.42
C LEU A 243 -26.26 -16.33 -23.88
N SER A 244 -26.89 -15.16 -23.90
CA SER A 244 -26.22 -13.89 -23.71
C SER A 244 -26.13 -13.42 -22.27
N GLU A 245 -26.84 -13.99 -21.30
CA GLU A 245 -26.80 -13.51 -19.91
C GLU A 245 -25.42 -13.76 -19.28
N ASP A 246 -24.86 -14.97 -19.49
CA ASP A 246 -23.62 -15.42 -18.84
C ASP A 246 -22.40 -15.50 -19.76
N ASN A 247 -22.57 -15.41 -21.09
CA ASN A 247 -21.47 -15.57 -22.05
C ASN A 247 -21.06 -14.24 -22.72
N ALA A 248 -19.86 -13.74 -22.40
CA ALA A 248 -19.30 -12.53 -23.00
C ALA A 248 -19.15 -12.61 -24.53
N ASN A 249 -18.87 -13.80 -25.08
CA ASN A 249 -18.73 -14.02 -26.52
C ASN A 249 -20.09 -13.93 -27.23
N ALA A 250 -21.17 -14.42 -26.60
CA ALA A 250 -22.53 -14.25 -27.11
C ALA A 250 -22.96 -12.77 -27.10
N LYS A 251 -22.64 -12.01 -26.03
CA LYS A 251 -22.85 -10.55 -25.98
C LYS A 251 -22.12 -9.82 -27.10
N MET A 252 -20.88 -10.21 -27.41
CA MET A 252 -20.12 -9.65 -28.53
C MET A 252 -20.76 -10.01 -29.87
N GLY A 253 -21.15 -11.27 -30.06
CA GLY A 253 -21.81 -11.75 -31.28
C GLY A 253 -23.13 -11.02 -31.60
N ILE A 254 -23.90 -10.65 -30.57
CA ILE A 254 -25.12 -9.83 -30.72
C ILE A 254 -24.78 -8.40 -31.15
N ARG A 255 -23.75 -7.78 -30.56
CA ARG A 255 -23.33 -6.41 -30.93
C ARG A 255 -22.88 -6.32 -32.38
N THR A 256 -22.11 -7.31 -32.85
CA THR A 256 -21.64 -7.36 -34.24
C THR A 256 -22.80 -7.52 -35.22
N ARG A 257 -23.73 -8.43 -34.95
CA ARG A 257 -24.92 -8.64 -35.79
C ARG A 257 -25.85 -7.43 -35.81
N LYS A 258 -26.04 -6.79 -34.66
CA LYS A 258 -26.81 -5.54 -34.58
C LYS A 258 -26.21 -4.43 -35.45
N ARG A 259 -24.88 -4.28 -35.45
CA ARG A 259 -24.20 -3.32 -36.35
C ARG A 259 -24.41 -3.69 -37.83
N ALA A 260 -24.31 -4.97 -38.17
CA ALA A 260 -24.57 -5.43 -39.55
C ALA A 260 -26.00 -5.12 -39.98
N ILE A 261 -27.00 -5.36 -39.11
CA ILE A 261 -28.40 -5.01 -39.36
C ILE A 261 -28.57 -3.49 -39.54
N ASP A 262 -27.92 -2.67 -38.72
CA ASP A 262 -28.02 -1.21 -38.82
C ASP A 262 -27.42 -0.68 -40.15
N ILE A 263 -26.33 -1.30 -40.63
CA ILE A 263 -25.74 -0.99 -41.95
C ILE A 263 -26.71 -1.39 -43.07
N ILE A 264 -27.26 -2.61 -43.02
CA ILE A 264 -28.20 -3.10 -44.03
C ILE A 264 -29.45 -2.22 -44.07
N LYS A 265 -29.98 -1.79 -42.92
CA LYS A 265 -31.12 -0.87 -42.85
C LYS A 265 -30.84 0.47 -43.50
N LYS A 266 -29.64 1.03 -43.28
CA LYS A 266 -29.22 2.27 -43.92
C LYS A 266 -29.16 2.10 -45.46
N ASP A 267 -28.57 1.01 -45.92
CA ASP A 267 -28.45 0.71 -47.35
C ASP A 267 -29.82 0.45 -47.99
N LEU A 268 -30.71 -0.28 -47.31
CA LEU A 268 -32.09 -0.51 -47.75
C LEU A 268 -32.84 0.80 -47.97
N VAL A 269 -32.78 1.75 -47.02
CA VAL A 269 -33.43 3.06 -47.18
C VAL A 269 -32.89 3.80 -48.41
N TYR A 270 -31.60 3.69 -48.68
CA TYR A 270 -31.00 4.32 -49.86
C TYR A 270 -31.50 3.68 -51.17
N ILE A 271 -31.48 2.35 -51.26
CA ILE A 271 -31.88 1.59 -52.45
C ILE A 271 -33.40 1.71 -52.67
N GLU A 272 -34.21 1.65 -51.62
CA GLU A 272 -35.67 1.87 -51.70
C GLU A 272 -35.98 3.28 -52.20
N SER A 273 -35.27 4.31 -51.71
CA SER A 273 -35.43 5.67 -52.22
C SER A 273 -34.99 5.79 -53.70
N GLU A 274 -33.94 5.09 -54.11
CA GLU A 274 -33.50 5.04 -55.51
C GLU A 274 -34.51 4.31 -56.41
N HIS A 275 -35.08 3.22 -55.91
CA HIS A 275 -36.14 2.47 -56.57
C HIS A 275 -37.37 3.35 -56.79
N GLU A 276 -37.85 4.04 -55.75
CA GLU A 276 -38.99 4.96 -55.83
C GLU A 276 -38.75 6.09 -56.84
N ARG A 277 -37.55 6.69 -56.86
CA ARG A 277 -37.20 7.70 -57.87
C ARG A 277 -37.29 7.15 -59.28
N THR A 278 -36.70 5.98 -59.51
CA THR A 278 -36.68 5.32 -60.83
C THR A 278 -38.09 4.90 -61.24
N HIS A 279 -38.90 4.43 -60.29
CA HIS A 279 -40.29 4.05 -60.50
C HIS A 279 -41.14 5.24 -60.90
N HIS A 280 -41.01 6.38 -60.21
CA HIS A 280 -41.72 7.61 -60.59
C HIS A 280 -41.31 8.14 -61.97
N ILE A 281 -40.04 7.99 -62.36
CA ILE A 281 -39.60 8.31 -63.72
C ILE A 281 -40.28 7.36 -64.72
N TRP A 282 -40.29 6.06 -64.42
CA TRP A 282 -40.92 5.04 -65.25
C TRP A 282 -42.43 5.26 -65.41
N GLU A 283 -43.18 5.57 -64.35
CA GLU A 283 -44.61 5.90 -64.42
C GLU A 283 -44.88 7.07 -65.38
N ARG A 284 -44.00 8.10 -65.39
CA ARG A 284 -44.14 9.23 -66.32
C ARG A 284 -43.85 8.82 -67.76
N VAL A 285 -42.88 7.93 -67.99
CA VAL A 285 -42.55 7.37 -69.30
C VAL A 285 -43.70 6.50 -69.81
N ASP A 286 -44.20 5.57 -69.00
CA ASP A 286 -45.30 4.67 -69.33
C ASP A 286 -46.60 5.44 -69.66
N MET A 287 -46.94 6.47 -68.88
CA MET A 287 -48.06 7.37 -69.20
C MET A 287 -47.90 8.11 -70.53
N CYS A 288 -46.68 8.40 -70.97
CA CYS A 288 -46.43 8.99 -72.28
C CYS A 288 -46.54 7.94 -73.40
N LEU A 289 -46.03 6.72 -73.19
CA LEU A 289 -46.18 5.59 -74.12
C LEU A 289 -47.66 5.23 -74.34
N LEU A 290 -48.45 5.16 -73.27
CA LEU A 290 -49.91 4.91 -73.34
C LEU A 290 -50.65 6.01 -74.12
N LYS A 291 -50.24 7.28 -73.97
CA LYS A 291 -50.79 8.39 -74.77
C LYS A 291 -50.43 8.29 -76.25
N MET A 292 -49.20 7.88 -76.58
CA MET A 292 -48.79 7.64 -77.97
C MET A 292 -49.53 6.46 -78.60
N ALA A 293 -49.70 5.36 -77.87
CA ALA A 293 -50.49 4.21 -78.31
C ALA A 293 -51.97 4.56 -78.51
N GLY A 294 -52.53 5.43 -77.66
CA GLY A 294 -53.90 5.96 -77.81
C GLY A 294 -54.06 6.95 -78.97
N LEU A 295 -53.01 7.70 -79.34
CA LEU A 295 -52.99 8.58 -80.51
C LEU A 295 -52.85 7.80 -81.82
N GLN A 296 -52.09 6.70 -81.85
CA GLN A 296 -52.01 5.79 -83.01
C GLN A 296 -53.36 5.12 -83.34
N TYR A 297 -54.29 5.02 -82.38
CA TYR A 297 -55.67 4.57 -82.66
C TYR A 297 -56.57 5.66 -83.27
N LYS A 298 -56.22 6.95 -83.14
CA LYS A 298 -57.00 8.08 -83.70
C LYS A 298 -56.45 8.58 -85.04
N THR A 299 -55.18 8.36 -85.33
CA THR A 299 -54.60 8.60 -86.65
C THR A 299 -54.12 7.28 -87.20
N GLY A 300 -54.94 6.67 -88.06
CA GLY A 300 -54.67 5.35 -88.63
C GLY A 300 -53.33 5.31 -89.35
N THR A 301 -52.34 4.67 -88.73
CA THR A 301 -51.27 3.98 -89.46
C THR A 301 -50.63 2.95 -88.53
N LYS A 302 -50.87 1.67 -88.85
CA LYS A 302 -50.21 0.49 -88.26
C LYS A 302 -48.70 0.66 -88.36
N LEU A 303 -47.97 0.36 -87.28
CA LEU A 303 -46.69 -0.36 -87.37
C LEU A 303 -46.34 -1.04 -86.03
N PHE A 304 -46.54 -2.37 -86.07
CA PHE A 304 -45.85 -3.46 -85.38
C PHE A 304 -45.31 -3.27 -83.95
N ARG A 305 -46.05 -3.90 -83.04
CA ARG A 305 -45.57 -4.53 -81.81
C ARG A 305 -44.78 -5.79 -82.21
N ILE A 306 -43.48 -5.86 -81.92
CA ILE A 306 -42.71 -7.11 -81.89
C ILE A 306 -42.36 -7.38 -80.43
N LEU A 307 -42.53 -8.65 -80.05
CA LEU A 307 -42.23 -9.27 -78.77
C LEU A 307 -40.83 -8.96 -78.24
#